data_AF-A0A0D2BFS3-F1
#
_entry.id   AF-A0A0D2BFS3-F1
#
_cell.length_a   1.000
_cell.length_b   1.000
_cell.length_c   1.000
_cell.angle_alpha   90.00
_cell.angle_beta   90.00
_cell.angle_gamma   90.00
#
_symmetry.space_group_name_H-M   'P 1'
#
loop_
_entity.id
_entity.type
_entity.pdbx_description
1 polymer ?
#
loop_
_entity_poly.entity_id
_entity_poly.type
_entity_poly.pdbx_seq_one_letter_code
_entity_poly.pdbx_strand_id
1 'polypeptide(L)'
;MATTHSRRMEMVLGEYVALLSFLDPPTTPDTKTKSQIKRPLSRTSGQKFLDHLSWLCDPLPRGRTVASIAVQGSSSGSNFWIASNNGSSRGVKKHLQWLLGRLRQLVDGSETREVVCKEIFRKSVNFSRERVRNYLEQLKTIASHCLLLQETNERDRQLSKDISEILQSYDEHERLCTLAFCFRKTAASQTLRIRATASGPNGSWQLLRHYVGRLGSWWKATLVVTMEANEISDILRNATVQVVRYAGIVTQGQREPTRSLDEVLGSLTSVNNPNLPASAKHVMQHRWGFDVDKKFMERLKHRQKQQCFHAEAVMLAHFHRREFRFTQSLPYIGCSKPSCYCCELYAELHPLITAPRESHGNAWVKWALPCPARARRGRYCQACTCILEKMLRCVRKEIRRRILAESSGVHGRPESTTNMSSVVMLGFVDHEFRNNSRAT
;
A
#
# COMPACT_ATOMS: atom_id res chain seq x y z
N MET A 1 -31.04 17.63 -8.12
CA MET A 1 -29.94 18.61 -8.33
C MET A 1 -28.63 18.20 -7.66
N ALA A 2 -28.54 18.08 -6.32
CA ALA A 2 -27.28 17.71 -5.63
C ALA A 2 -26.68 16.35 -6.07
N THR A 3 -27.51 15.32 -6.30
CA THR A 3 -27.06 14.00 -6.75
C THR A 3 -26.45 13.99 -8.16
N THR A 4 -26.88 14.89 -9.03
CA THR A 4 -26.33 15.05 -10.40
C THR A 4 -24.99 15.76 -10.36
N HIS A 5 -24.83 16.75 -9.47
CA HIS A 5 -23.60 17.52 -9.31
C HIS A 5 -22.44 16.68 -8.77
N SER A 6 -22.66 15.93 -7.66
CA SER A 6 -21.62 15.06 -7.09
C SER A 6 -21.18 13.95 -8.06
N ARG A 7 -22.12 13.39 -8.84
CA ARG A 7 -21.80 12.42 -9.91
C ARG A 7 -20.91 13.03 -10.99
N ARG A 8 -21.21 14.27 -11.43
CA ARG A 8 -20.36 14.97 -12.40
C ARG A 8 -18.95 15.18 -11.86
N MET A 9 -18.81 15.56 -10.60
CA MET A 9 -17.51 15.73 -9.95
C MET A 9 -16.71 14.42 -9.83
N GLU A 10 -17.35 13.29 -9.54
CA GLU A 10 -16.68 11.99 -9.51
C GLU A 10 -16.16 11.56 -10.90
N MET A 11 -16.91 11.88 -11.96
CA MET A 11 -16.46 11.65 -13.33
C MET A 11 -15.23 12.53 -13.65
N VAL A 12 -15.30 13.83 -13.37
CA VAL A 12 -14.19 14.78 -13.57
C VAL A 12 -12.95 14.33 -12.78
N LEU A 13 -13.12 13.89 -11.53
CA LEU A 13 -12.00 13.40 -10.73
C LEU A 13 -11.40 12.15 -11.38
N GLY A 14 -12.22 11.25 -11.89
CA GLY A 14 -11.77 10.06 -12.62
C GLY A 14 -10.91 10.39 -13.83
N GLU A 15 -11.29 11.40 -14.60
CA GLU A 15 -10.51 11.88 -15.74
C GLU A 15 -9.19 12.51 -15.32
N TYR A 16 -9.20 13.34 -14.27
CA TYR A 16 -7.98 13.95 -13.73
C TYR A 16 -7.03 12.90 -13.16
N VAL A 17 -7.54 11.89 -12.46
CA VAL A 17 -6.73 10.75 -11.97
C VAL A 17 -6.18 9.94 -13.14
N ALA A 18 -6.97 9.73 -14.21
CA ALA A 18 -6.47 9.09 -15.42
C ALA A 18 -5.33 9.92 -16.04
N LEU A 19 -5.49 11.23 -16.17
CA LEU A 19 -4.43 12.11 -16.66
C LEU A 19 -3.18 12.06 -15.77
N LEU A 20 -3.35 12.22 -14.46
CA LEU A 20 -2.26 12.20 -13.48
C LEU A 20 -1.50 10.87 -13.51
N SER A 21 -2.19 9.76 -13.75
CA SER A 21 -1.56 8.45 -13.85
C SER A 21 -0.65 8.28 -15.07
N PHE A 22 -0.73 9.18 -16.07
CA PHE A 22 0.28 9.31 -17.14
C PHE A 22 1.46 10.15 -16.68
N LEU A 23 1.17 11.22 -15.94
CA LEU A 23 2.16 12.16 -15.42
C LEU A 23 2.91 11.61 -14.20
N ASP A 24 2.51 10.45 -13.68
CA ASP A 24 3.31 9.66 -12.74
C ASP A 24 4.56 9.16 -13.47
N PRO A 25 5.75 9.44 -12.91
CA PRO A 25 7.00 9.43 -13.66
C PRO A 25 7.43 8.01 -14.07
N PRO A 26 8.21 7.86 -15.16
CA PRO A 26 9.21 6.81 -15.22
C PRO A 26 10.12 6.92 -14.00
N THR A 27 10.35 5.80 -13.34
CA THR A 27 11.07 5.68 -12.09
C THR A 27 12.55 6.09 -12.18
N THR A 28 12.95 7.10 -11.41
CA THR A 28 14.33 7.38 -10.96
C THR A 28 14.26 7.83 -9.48
N PRO A 29 15.34 8.15 -8.76
CA PRO A 29 15.26 8.61 -7.36
C PRO A 29 15.91 9.99 -7.15
N ASP A 30 15.16 10.94 -6.60
CA ASP A 30 15.57 11.98 -5.64
C ASP A 30 14.41 12.94 -5.30
N THR A 31 14.70 13.93 -4.45
CA THR A 31 14.06 14.25 -3.18
C THR A 31 12.99 15.35 -3.20
N LYS A 32 12.17 15.33 -2.13
CA LYS A 32 11.48 16.45 -1.47
C LYS A 32 10.51 17.30 -2.34
N THR A 33 9.22 17.02 -2.16
CA THR A 33 8.28 18.13 -1.89
C THR A 33 7.30 17.66 -0.83
N LYS A 34 7.64 17.97 0.43
CA LYS A 34 6.75 17.75 1.58
C LYS A 34 5.57 18.72 1.44
N SER A 35 4.32 18.25 1.59
CA SER A 35 3.24 19.13 2.04
C SER A 35 3.64 19.69 3.41
N GLN A 36 3.42 20.98 3.64
CA GLN A 36 3.81 21.72 4.84
C GLN A 36 2.95 21.35 6.07
N ILE A 37 2.83 20.07 6.36
CA ILE A 37 2.35 19.58 7.65
C ILE A 37 3.56 18.91 8.29
N LYS A 38 3.99 19.40 9.46
CA LYS A 38 5.07 18.80 10.27
C LYS A 38 4.66 17.38 10.68
N ARG A 39 4.80 16.40 9.77
CA ARG A 39 4.63 14.98 10.07
C ARG A 39 5.75 14.57 11.03
N PRO A 40 5.48 13.89 12.16
CA PRO A 40 6.52 13.42 13.05
C PRO A 40 7.51 12.54 12.28
N LEU A 41 8.81 12.68 12.59
CA LEU A 41 9.93 12.05 11.87
C LEU A 41 9.92 10.51 11.98
N SER A 42 9.12 9.93 12.88
CA SER A 42 8.98 8.48 13.08
C SER A 42 7.52 8.08 13.32
N ARG A 43 7.14 6.91 12.78
CA ARG A 43 5.82 6.28 13.06
C ARG A 43 5.73 5.84 14.52
N THR A 44 4.58 6.05 15.16
CA THR A 44 4.33 5.58 16.53
C THR A 44 4.23 4.04 16.57
N SER A 45 4.41 3.45 17.75
CA SER A 45 4.25 2.01 17.99
C SER A 45 2.89 1.49 17.49
N GLY A 46 1.79 2.18 17.82
CA GLY A 46 0.46 1.82 17.33
C GLY A 46 0.31 1.89 15.81
N GLN A 47 0.94 2.88 15.15
CA GLN A 47 0.90 2.97 13.68
C GLN A 47 1.66 1.81 13.02
N LYS A 48 2.86 1.49 13.53
CA LYS A 48 3.63 0.33 13.07
C LYS A 48 2.86 -0.97 13.31
N PHE A 49 2.25 -1.12 14.48
CA PHE A 49 1.45 -2.27 14.83
C PHE A 49 0.30 -2.49 13.84
N LEU A 50 -0.54 -1.46 13.60
CA LEU A 50 -1.68 -1.59 12.69
C LEU A 50 -1.27 -1.85 11.23
N ASP A 51 -0.16 -1.28 10.77
CA ASP A 51 0.38 -1.55 9.44
C ASP A 51 0.81 -3.01 9.26
N HIS A 52 1.56 -3.55 10.22
CA HIS A 52 2.04 -4.93 10.15
C HIS A 52 0.93 -5.95 10.45
N LEU A 53 -0.01 -5.62 11.33
CA LEU A 53 -1.21 -6.42 11.53
C LEU A 53 -2.06 -6.48 10.25
N SER A 54 -2.18 -5.36 9.53
CA SER A 54 -2.84 -5.33 8.23
C SER A 54 -2.09 -6.16 7.18
N TRP A 55 -0.74 -6.15 7.20
CA TRP A 55 0.07 -7.02 6.34
C TRP A 55 -0.22 -8.51 6.56
N LEU A 56 -0.28 -8.97 7.82
CA LEU A 56 -0.58 -10.36 8.16
C LEU A 56 -2.00 -10.78 7.75
N CYS A 57 -2.91 -9.83 7.56
CA CYS A 57 -4.30 -10.07 7.16
C CYS A 57 -4.58 -9.95 5.64
N ASP A 58 -3.56 -9.87 4.78
CA ASP A 58 -3.69 -9.71 3.32
C ASP A 58 -3.17 -10.95 2.56
N PRO A 59 -4.01 -11.99 2.40
CA PRO A 59 -3.57 -13.34 2.02
C PRO A 59 -3.32 -13.56 0.52
N LEU A 60 -3.92 -12.75 -0.36
CA LEU A 60 -3.87 -12.97 -1.81
C LEU A 60 -2.96 -11.97 -2.53
N PRO A 61 -2.35 -12.38 -3.65
CA PRO A 61 -1.53 -11.48 -4.45
C PRO A 61 -2.37 -10.45 -5.22
N ARG A 62 -1.69 -9.56 -5.96
CA ARG A 62 -2.27 -8.61 -6.93
C ARG A 62 -3.25 -7.56 -6.36
N GLY A 63 -3.29 -7.40 -5.03
CA GLY A 63 -3.95 -6.26 -4.39
C GLY A 63 -5.48 -6.32 -4.31
N ARG A 64 -6.09 -7.48 -4.58
CA ARG A 64 -7.53 -7.69 -4.39
C ARG A 64 -7.91 -7.81 -2.91
N THR A 65 -6.98 -8.28 -2.08
CA THR A 65 -7.21 -8.51 -0.64
C THR A 65 -6.51 -7.51 0.26
N VAL A 66 -6.01 -6.39 -0.28
CA VAL A 66 -5.37 -5.32 0.53
C VAL A 66 -6.21 -5.07 1.75
N ALA A 67 -5.62 -5.30 2.92
CA ALA A 67 -6.32 -5.22 4.19
C ALA A 67 -6.01 -3.89 4.84
N SER A 68 -7.04 -3.28 5.40
CA SER A 68 -6.91 -2.07 6.19
C SER A 68 -7.59 -2.26 7.54
N ILE A 69 -6.91 -1.87 8.62
CA ILE A 69 -7.37 -2.05 9.99
C ILE A 69 -7.41 -0.69 10.70
N ALA A 70 -8.52 -0.45 11.41
CA ALA A 70 -8.71 0.71 12.25
C ALA A 70 -9.28 0.28 13.61
N VAL A 71 -9.04 1.09 14.64
CA VAL A 71 -9.52 0.82 15.99
C VAL A 71 -10.53 1.90 16.39
N GLN A 72 -11.76 1.47 16.65
CA GLN A 72 -12.79 2.31 17.26
C GLN A 72 -12.68 2.20 18.79
N GLY A 73 -12.67 3.35 19.46
CA GLY A 73 -12.81 3.40 20.92
C GLY A 73 -14.27 3.21 21.34
N SER A 74 -14.51 2.34 22.32
CA SER A 74 -15.82 2.11 22.95
C SER A 74 -15.67 2.12 24.48
N SER A 75 -16.75 2.43 25.20
CA SER A 75 -16.80 2.30 26.67
C SER A 75 -16.58 0.85 27.13
N SER A 76 -16.86 -0.12 26.27
CA SER A 76 -16.73 -1.57 26.53
C SER A 76 -15.41 -2.19 26.06
N GLY A 77 -14.46 -1.38 25.56
CA GLY A 77 -13.19 -1.86 24.99
C GLY A 77 -12.93 -1.34 23.58
N SER A 78 -12.13 -2.07 22.82
CA SER A 78 -11.67 -1.64 21.49
C SER A 78 -12.24 -2.52 20.39
N ASN A 79 -12.84 -1.90 19.38
CA ASN A 79 -13.35 -2.62 18.21
C ASN A 79 -12.37 -2.47 17.05
N PHE A 80 -11.71 -3.57 16.68
CA PHE A 80 -10.86 -3.66 15.50
C PHE A 80 -11.72 -3.88 14.27
N TRP A 81 -11.78 -2.88 13.40
CA TRP A 81 -12.46 -2.95 12.12
C TRP A 81 -11.48 -3.37 11.03
N ILE A 82 -11.88 -4.31 10.18
CA ILE A 82 -11.11 -4.71 9.00
C ILE A 82 -11.90 -4.52 7.69
N ALA A 83 -11.29 -3.83 6.74
CA ALA A 83 -11.78 -3.63 5.38
C ALA A 83 -10.83 -4.24 4.36
N SER A 84 -11.36 -4.63 3.20
CA SER A 84 -10.58 -5.12 2.07
C SER A 84 -11.13 -4.61 0.74
N ASN A 85 -10.28 -4.48 -0.30
CA ASN A 85 -10.64 -3.91 -1.60
C ASN A 85 -11.85 -4.61 -2.27
N ASN A 86 -12.03 -5.92 -2.07
CA ASN A 86 -13.17 -6.69 -2.59
C ASN A 86 -14.13 -7.18 -1.48
N GLY A 87 -14.13 -6.51 -0.33
CA GLY A 87 -14.86 -6.93 0.87
C GLY A 87 -14.11 -8.00 1.67
N SER A 88 -14.21 -7.94 3.00
CA SER A 88 -13.47 -8.87 3.87
C SER A 88 -14.20 -10.21 3.99
N SER A 89 -13.48 -11.31 3.75
CA SER A 89 -14.02 -12.66 3.90
C SER A 89 -14.17 -13.07 5.38
N ARG A 90 -15.01 -14.07 5.66
CA ARG A 90 -15.08 -14.71 7.00
C ARG A 90 -13.70 -15.22 7.45
N GLY A 91 -12.85 -15.65 6.51
CA GLY A 91 -11.50 -16.13 6.79
C GLY A 91 -10.59 -15.04 7.36
N VAL A 92 -10.59 -13.85 6.76
CA VAL A 92 -9.81 -12.70 7.24
C VAL A 92 -10.24 -12.26 8.64
N LYS A 93 -11.55 -12.23 8.92
CA LYS A 93 -12.07 -11.95 10.27
C LYS A 93 -11.53 -12.94 11.30
N LYS A 94 -11.67 -14.25 11.01
CA LYS A 94 -11.20 -15.32 11.91
C LYS A 94 -9.69 -15.25 12.14
N HIS A 95 -8.92 -14.95 11.10
CA HIS A 95 -7.47 -14.80 11.21
C HIS A 95 -7.08 -13.62 12.11
N LEU A 96 -7.71 -12.45 11.92
CA LEU A 96 -7.47 -11.29 12.78
C LEU A 96 -7.89 -11.55 14.23
N GLN A 97 -9.03 -12.20 14.46
CA GLN A 97 -9.46 -12.61 15.81
C GLN A 97 -8.43 -13.51 16.49
N TRP A 98 -7.89 -14.47 15.75
CA TRP A 98 -6.85 -15.36 16.26
C TRP A 98 -5.53 -14.61 16.55
N LEU A 99 -5.10 -13.71 15.66
CA LEU A 99 -3.90 -12.87 15.87
C LEU A 99 -4.02 -12.05 17.15
N LEU A 100 -5.13 -11.34 17.34
CA LEU A 100 -5.36 -10.54 18.54
C LEU A 100 -5.45 -11.40 19.81
N GLY A 101 -5.99 -12.61 19.71
CA GLY A 101 -6.02 -13.58 20.82
C GLY A 101 -4.61 -13.99 21.28
N ARG A 102 -3.72 -14.34 20.35
CA ARG A 102 -2.32 -14.69 20.69
C ARG A 102 -1.53 -13.48 21.22
N LEU A 103 -1.75 -12.30 20.65
CA LEU A 103 -1.12 -11.07 21.13
C LEU A 103 -1.60 -10.68 22.52
N ARG A 104 -2.86 -10.96 22.87
CA ARG A 104 -3.37 -10.77 24.23
C ARG A 104 -2.71 -11.73 25.22
N GLN A 105 -2.52 -13.00 24.87
CA GLN A 105 -1.82 -13.96 25.73
C GLN A 105 -0.36 -13.56 26.02
N LEU A 106 0.28 -12.85 25.08
CA LEU A 106 1.58 -12.23 25.28
C LEU A 106 1.51 -11.07 26.28
N VAL A 107 0.53 -10.18 26.14
CA VAL A 107 0.33 -9.02 27.02
C VAL A 107 -0.05 -9.44 28.44
N ASP A 108 -0.86 -10.49 28.59
CA ASP A 108 -1.31 -11.02 29.88
C ASP A 108 -0.22 -11.85 30.59
N GLY A 109 0.93 -12.06 29.93
CA GLY A 109 2.05 -12.86 30.46
C GLY A 109 1.79 -14.37 30.51
N SER A 110 0.69 -14.86 29.93
CA SER A 110 0.36 -16.29 29.89
C SER A 110 1.24 -17.09 28.92
N GLU A 111 1.92 -16.42 27.99
CA GLU A 111 2.74 -17.03 26.95
C GLU A 111 3.99 -16.20 26.69
N THR A 112 5.08 -16.85 26.28
CA THR A 112 6.33 -16.14 25.95
C THR A 112 6.25 -15.50 24.57
N ARG A 113 6.99 -14.40 24.38
CA ARG A 113 7.10 -13.73 23.07
C ARG A 113 7.60 -14.68 21.99
N GLU A 114 8.50 -15.58 22.32
CA GLU A 114 9.09 -16.54 21.38
C GLU A 114 8.03 -17.49 20.81
N VAL A 115 7.23 -18.10 21.68
CA VAL A 115 6.15 -19.03 21.30
C VAL A 115 5.11 -18.30 20.44
N VAL A 116 4.65 -17.14 20.90
CA VAL A 116 3.66 -16.32 20.17
C VAL A 116 4.19 -15.88 18.81
N CYS A 117 5.46 -15.48 18.73
CA CYS A 117 6.10 -15.09 17.48
C CYS A 117 6.15 -16.27 16.48
N LYS A 118 6.62 -17.44 16.90
CA LYS A 118 6.70 -18.63 16.03
C LYS A 118 5.33 -19.02 15.48
N GLU A 119 4.30 -19.05 16.33
CA GLU A 119 2.96 -19.42 15.90
C GLU A 119 2.33 -18.39 14.96
N ILE A 120 2.43 -17.09 15.29
CA ILE A 120 1.92 -16.02 14.42
C ILE A 120 2.58 -16.10 13.05
N PHE A 121 3.90 -16.27 13.00
CA PHE A 121 4.63 -16.40 11.75
C PHE A 121 4.12 -17.58 10.93
N ARG A 122 4.15 -18.79 11.49
CA ARG A 122 3.71 -20.03 10.83
C ARG A 122 2.30 -19.93 10.29
N LYS A 123 1.35 -19.51 11.14
CA LYS A 123 -0.06 -19.42 10.72
C LYS A 123 -0.29 -18.34 9.68
N SER A 124 0.41 -17.20 9.76
CA SER A 124 0.26 -16.09 8.81
C SER A 124 0.89 -16.39 7.44
N VAL A 125 2.01 -17.11 7.41
CA VAL A 125 2.62 -17.62 6.17
C VAL A 125 1.67 -18.60 5.49
N ASN A 126 1.11 -19.56 6.23
CA ASN A 126 0.13 -20.50 5.68
C ASN A 126 -1.15 -19.80 5.21
N PHE A 127 -1.66 -18.83 5.99
CA PHE A 127 -2.82 -18.01 5.61
C PHE A 127 -2.58 -17.24 4.30
N SER A 128 -1.32 -16.85 4.04
CA SER A 128 -0.90 -16.09 2.86
C SER A 128 -0.22 -16.93 1.77
N ARG A 129 -0.41 -18.26 1.77
CA ARG A 129 0.35 -19.20 0.90
C ARG A 129 0.36 -18.82 -0.58
N GLU A 130 -0.76 -18.36 -1.11
CA GLU A 130 -0.87 -17.98 -2.53
C GLU A 130 -0.04 -16.73 -2.85
N ARG A 131 0.01 -15.79 -1.90
CA ARG A 131 0.84 -14.59 -2.03
C ARG A 131 2.32 -14.91 -1.88
N VAL A 132 2.68 -15.83 -0.98
CA VAL A 132 4.06 -16.33 -0.84
C VAL A 132 4.52 -16.96 -2.15
N ARG A 133 3.74 -17.90 -2.70
CA ARG A 133 4.02 -18.54 -4.00
C ARG A 133 4.17 -17.50 -5.12
N ASN A 134 3.28 -16.52 -5.18
CA ASN A 134 3.40 -15.48 -6.20
C ASN A 134 4.71 -14.69 -6.10
N TYR A 135 5.19 -14.35 -4.89
CA TYR A 135 6.48 -13.69 -4.74
C TYR A 135 7.65 -14.60 -5.06
N LEU A 136 7.58 -15.88 -4.73
CA LEU A 136 8.58 -16.87 -5.10
C LEU A 136 8.70 -17.01 -6.62
N GLU A 137 7.59 -17.15 -7.33
CA GLU A 137 7.61 -17.30 -8.79
C GLU A 137 8.21 -16.05 -9.46
N GLN A 138 7.85 -14.86 -8.99
CA GLN A 138 8.48 -13.63 -9.49
C GLN A 138 9.97 -13.55 -9.14
N LEU A 139 10.36 -14.03 -7.96
CA LEU A 139 11.77 -14.09 -7.59
C LEU A 139 12.55 -15.04 -8.52
N LYS A 140 12.02 -16.22 -8.82
CA LYS A 140 12.64 -17.19 -9.75
C LYS A 140 12.87 -16.57 -11.12
N THR A 141 11.84 -15.93 -11.68
CA THR A 141 11.95 -15.27 -13.00
C THR A 141 13.01 -14.18 -12.99
N ILE A 142 13.06 -13.32 -11.97
CA ILE A 142 14.06 -12.23 -11.94
C ILE A 142 15.46 -12.74 -11.61
N ALA A 143 15.58 -13.76 -10.75
CA ALA A 143 16.86 -14.35 -10.38
C ALA A 143 17.55 -15.01 -11.57
N SER A 144 16.82 -15.73 -12.44
CA SER A 144 17.42 -16.30 -13.64
C SER A 144 18.05 -15.21 -14.51
N HIS A 145 17.37 -14.07 -14.71
CA HIS A 145 17.95 -12.95 -15.45
C HIS A 145 19.16 -12.31 -14.76
N CYS A 146 19.17 -12.17 -13.42
CA CYS A 146 20.26 -11.50 -12.72
C CYS A 146 21.50 -12.39 -12.58
N LEU A 147 21.30 -13.67 -12.26
CA LEU A 147 22.38 -14.60 -11.90
C LEU A 147 23.05 -15.23 -13.12
N LEU A 148 22.33 -15.40 -14.25
CA LEU A 148 22.94 -15.85 -15.51
C LEU A 148 23.96 -14.86 -16.08
N LEU A 149 23.92 -13.59 -15.65
CA LEU A 149 24.70 -12.54 -16.30
C LEU A 149 26.09 -12.35 -15.71
N GLN A 150 26.38 -12.67 -14.44
CA GLN A 150 27.63 -12.21 -13.80
C GLN A 150 28.11 -13.04 -12.59
N GLU A 151 28.91 -14.08 -12.83
CA GLU A 151 29.80 -14.66 -11.82
C GLU A 151 31.24 -14.13 -11.98
N THR A 152 31.42 -12.81 -11.95
CA THR A 152 32.72 -12.20 -12.24
C THR A 152 33.65 -12.13 -11.02
N ASN A 153 33.13 -12.28 -9.80
CA ASN A 153 33.90 -12.23 -8.56
C ASN A 153 33.25 -13.00 -7.39
N GLU A 154 33.99 -13.17 -6.30
CA GLU A 154 33.56 -13.94 -5.12
C GLU A 154 32.29 -13.39 -4.45
N ARG A 155 32.10 -12.07 -4.44
CA ARG A 155 30.90 -11.46 -3.83
C ARG A 155 29.64 -11.80 -4.61
N ASP A 156 29.74 -11.87 -5.93
CA ASP A 156 28.62 -12.27 -6.78
C ASP A 156 28.34 -13.77 -6.70
N ARG A 157 29.38 -14.61 -6.58
CA ARG A 157 29.22 -16.05 -6.30
C ARG A 157 28.50 -16.30 -4.98
N GLN A 158 28.88 -15.61 -3.91
CA GLN A 158 28.19 -15.73 -2.62
C GLN A 158 26.74 -15.23 -2.70
N LEU A 159 26.48 -14.13 -3.42
CA LEU A 159 25.12 -13.66 -3.66
C LEU A 159 24.28 -14.69 -4.43
N SER A 160 24.85 -15.30 -5.48
CA SER A 160 24.20 -16.36 -6.25
C SER A 160 23.86 -17.56 -5.37
N LYS A 161 24.80 -17.98 -4.51
CA LYS A 161 24.61 -19.08 -3.55
C LYS A 161 23.47 -18.78 -2.56
N ASP A 162 23.50 -17.63 -1.89
CA ASP A 162 22.48 -17.24 -0.90
C ASP A 162 21.08 -17.14 -1.53
N ILE A 163 20.98 -16.57 -2.75
CA ILE A 163 19.70 -16.49 -3.47
C ILE A 163 19.23 -17.88 -3.90
N SER A 164 20.14 -18.75 -4.34
CA SER A 164 19.82 -20.13 -4.73
C SER A 164 19.28 -20.94 -3.56
N GLU A 165 19.86 -20.79 -2.36
CA GLU A 165 19.37 -21.43 -1.14
C GLU A 165 17.92 -21.02 -0.81
N ILE A 166 17.60 -19.73 -0.93
CA ILE A 166 16.23 -19.23 -0.78
C ILE A 166 15.31 -19.90 -1.82
N LEU A 167 15.72 -19.95 -3.08
CA LEU A 167 14.91 -20.50 -4.17
C LEU A 167 14.67 -22.02 -4.06
N GLN A 168 15.62 -22.76 -3.49
CA GLN A 168 15.53 -24.20 -3.28
C GLN A 168 14.56 -24.59 -2.15
N SER A 169 14.24 -23.68 -1.22
CA SER A 169 13.32 -23.91 -0.11
C SER A 169 11.84 -23.79 -0.48
N TYR A 170 11.46 -24.10 -1.74
CA TYR A 170 10.15 -23.79 -2.29
C TYR A 170 8.99 -24.59 -1.68
N ASP A 171 9.24 -25.81 -1.22
CA ASP A 171 8.22 -26.68 -0.61
C ASP A 171 7.92 -26.30 0.86
N GLU A 172 8.85 -25.60 1.50
CA GLU A 172 8.75 -25.17 2.89
C GLU A 172 8.60 -23.65 2.99
N HIS A 173 7.37 -23.14 2.80
CA HIS A 173 7.12 -21.68 2.81
C HIS A 173 7.63 -20.96 4.07
N GLU A 174 7.60 -21.63 5.23
CA GLU A 174 8.14 -21.10 6.48
C GLU A 174 9.66 -20.91 6.40
N ARG A 175 10.38 -21.96 5.99
CA ARG A 175 11.84 -21.92 5.78
C ARG A 175 12.22 -20.86 4.74
N LEU A 176 11.52 -20.81 3.60
CA LEU A 176 11.68 -19.79 2.57
C LEU A 176 11.59 -18.36 3.12
N CYS A 177 10.53 -18.06 3.88
CA CYS A 177 10.32 -16.72 4.43
C CYS A 177 11.36 -16.38 5.51
N THR A 178 11.79 -17.37 6.30
CA THR A 178 12.86 -17.23 7.29
C THR A 178 14.20 -16.92 6.62
N LEU A 179 14.63 -17.71 5.63
CA LEU A 179 15.87 -17.47 4.89
C LEU A 179 15.87 -16.08 4.23
N ALA A 180 14.76 -15.69 3.59
CA ALA A 180 14.63 -14.36 2.98
C ALA A 180 14.66 -13.21 4.01
N PHE A 181 14.21 -13.44 5.25
CA PHE A 181 14.37 -12.48 6.33
C PHE A 181 15.83 -12.41 6.79
N CYS A 182 16.47 -13.55 7.00
CA CYS A 182 17.84 -13.66 7.48
C CYS A 182 18.88 -13.15 6.48
N PHE A 183 18.60 -13.27 5.18
CA PHE A 183 19.42 -12.73 4.10
C PHE A 183 19.80 -11.26 4.34
N ARG A 184 18.93 -10.48 4.97
CA ARG A 184 19.16 -9.06 5.30
C ARG A 184 20.38 -8.81 6.17
N LYS A 185 20.83 -9.82 6.92
CA LYS A 185 22.00 -9.77 7.80
C LYS A 185 23.28 -10.25 7.12
N THR A 186 23.21 -10.85 5.93
CA THR A 186 24.38 -11.40 5.25
C THR A 186 25.13 -10.31 4.48
N ALA A 187 26.42 -10.57 4.21
CA ALA A 187 27.22 -9.71 3.34
C ALA A 187 26.64 -9.64 1.91
N ALA A 188 26.00 -10.72 1.43
CA ALA A 188 25.35 -10.76 0.13
C ALA A 188 24.19 -9.74 0.01
N SER A 189 23.46 -9.46 1.08
CA SER A 189 22.44 -8.40 1.07
C SER A 189 23.04 -7.02 0.81
N GLN A 190 24.27 -6.77 1.27
CA GLN A 190 24.97 -5.53 0.95
C GLN A 190 25.36 -5.46 -0.53
N THR A 191 25.88 -6.55 -1.09
CA THR A 191 26.16 -6.66 -2.54
C THR A 191 24.88 -6.42 -3.34
N LEU A 192 23.78 -7.08 -3.00
CA LEU A 192 22.48 -6.91 -3.66
C LEU A 192 22.00 -5.45 -3.58
N ARG A 193 22.22 -4.78 -2.44
CA ARG A 193 21.87 -3.35 -2.28
C ARG A 193 22.66 -2.46 -3.24
N ILE A 194 23.96 -2.69 -3.40
CA ILE A 194 24.82 -1.93 -4.32
C ILE A 194 24.36 -2.15 -5.77
N ARG A 195 24.16 -3.41 -6.17
CA ARG A 195 23.66 -3.78 -7.50
C ARG A 195 22.29 -3.16 -7.80
N ALA A 196 21.38 -3.22 -6.84
CA ALA A 196 20.05 -2.65 -6.96
C ALA A 196 20.08 -1.13 -7.17
N THR A 197 20.91 -0.41 -6.41
CA THR A 197 21.11 1.03 -6.59
C THR A 197 21.65 1.35 -7.99
N ALA A 198 22.66 0.60 -8.46
CA ALA A 198 23.25 0.79 -9.79
C ALA A 198 22.25 0.49 -10.93
N SER A 199 21.34 -0.47 -10.74
CA SER A 199 20.35 -0.86 -11.76
C SER A 199 19.19 0.14 -11.94
N GLY A 200 19.08 1.14 -11.08
CA GLY A 200 17.93 2.04 -11.04
C GLY A 200 16.66 1.38 -10.50
N PRO A 201 15.55 2.13 -10.36
CA PRO A 201 14.42 1.66 -9.55
C PRO A 201 13.55 0.58 -10.21
N ASN A 202 13.67 0.39 -11.52
CA ASN A 202 13.00 -0.68 -12.28
C ASN A 202 13.98 -1.73 -12.80
N GLY A 203 15.25 -1.66 -12.41
CA GLY A 203 16.24 -2.65 -12.82
C GLY A 203 16.00 -4.02 -12.20
N SER A 204 16.44 -5.07 -12.88
CA SER A 204 16.26 -6.46 -12.44
C SER A 204 16.83 -6.71 -11.04
N TRP A 205 17.97 -6.09 -10.69
CA TRP A 205 18.55 -6.18 -9.34
C TRP A 205 17.70 -5.53 -8.26
N GLN A 206 17.06 -4.40 -8.56
CA GLN A 206 16.11 -3.76 -7.65
C GLN A 206 14.85 -4.60 -7.46
N LEU A 207 14.36 -5.26 -8.53
CA LEU A 207 13.25 -6.21 -8.44
C LEU A 207 13.64 -7.48 -7.65
N LEU A 208 14.86 -7.98 -7.83
CA LEU A 208 15.40 -9.11 -7.06
C LEU A 208 15.39 -8.78 -5.57
N ARG A 209 15.99 -7.63 -5.20
CA ARG A 209 15.97 -7.11 -3.82
C ARG A 209 14.55 -6.92 -3.30
N HIS A 210 13.62 -6.49 -4.16
CA HIS A 210 12.23 -6.30 -3.79
C HIS A 210 11.56 -7.61 -3.37
N TYR A 211 11.66 -8.66 -4.19
CA TYR A 211 11.00 -9.93 -3.90
C TYR A 211 11.62 -10.69 -2.72
N VAL A 212 12.94 -10.66 -2.56
CA VAL A 212 13.60 -11.17 -1.33
C VAL A 212 13.06 -10.44 -0.10
N GLY A 213 12.98 -9.11 -0.15
CA GLY A 213 12.43 -8.33 0.95
C GLY A 213 10.96 -8.63 1.25
N ARG A 214 10.18 -8.94 0.22
CA ARG A 214 8.76 -9.32 0.35
C ARG A 214 8.58 -10.68 1.01
N LEU A 215 9.40 -11.67 0.64
CA LEU A 215 9.41 -12.98 1.30
C LEU A 215 9.82 -12.88 2.78
N GLY A 216 10.81 -12.05 3.11
CA GLY A 216 11.18 -11.79 4.51
C GLY A 216 10.18 -10.94 5.30
N SER A 217 9.11 -10.42 4.69
CA SER A 217 8.21 -9.46 5.36
C SER A 217 7.26 -10.10 6.36
N TRP A 218 6.92 -11.39 6.24
CA TRP A 218 6.06 -12.07 7.22
C TRP A 218 6.75 -12.21 8.57
N TRP A 219 8.04 -12.60 8.59
CA TRP A 219 8.82 -12.65 9.82
C TRP A 219 8.95 -11.25 10.44
N LYS A 220 9.32 -10.25 9.63
CA LYS A 220 9.39 -8.86 10.10
C LYS A 220 8.07 -8.37 10.69
N ALA A 221 6.95 -8.61 10.03
CA ALA A 221 5.65 -8.18 10.51
C ALA A 221 5.31 -8.84 11.85
N THR A 222 5.61 -10.13 11.99
CA THR A 222 5.43 -10.88 13.22
C THR A 222 6.26 -10.32 14.38
N LEU A 223 7.54 -10.01 14.13
CA LEU A 223 8.40 -9.35 15.11
C LEU A 223 7.83 -8.00 15.53
N VAL A 224 7.40 -7.16 14.58
CA VAL A 224 6.87 -5.84 14.92
C VAL A 224 5.57 -5.95 15.72
N VAL A 225 4.61 -6.79 15.33
CA VAL A 225 3.35 -6.88 16.10
C VAL A 225 3.56 -7.44 17.51
N THR A 226 4.51 -8.35 17.71
CA THR A 226 4.82 -8.91 19.04
C THR A 226 5.65 -7.96 19.89
N MET A 227 6.59 -7.21 19.30
CA MET A 227 7.36 -6.19 20.02
C MET A 227 6.50 -5.02 20.49
N GLU A 228 5.59 -4.55 19.63
CA GLU A 228 4.77 -3.37 19.91
C GLU A 228 3.49 -3.72 20.71
N ALA A 229 3.23 -5.00 21.00
CA ALA A 229 1.99 -5.45 21.67
C ALA A 229 1.81 -4.84 23.06
N ASN A 230 2.89 -4.75 23.86
CA ASN A 230 2.83 -4.20 25.22
C ASN A 230 2.51 -2.70 25.22
N GLU A 231 3.07 -1.94 24.27
CA GLU A 231 2.84 -0.51 24.09
C GLU A 231 1.38 -0.16 23.73
N ILE A 232 0.62 -1.13 23.22
CA ILE A 232 -0.80 -0.97 22.89
C ILE A 232 -1.72 -1.89 23.70
N SER A 233 -1.23 -2.38 24.84
CA SER A 233 -1.93 -3.35 25.68
C SER A 233 -3.35 -2.93 26.03
N ASP A 234 -3.58 -1.65 26.34
CA ASP A 234 -4.92 -1.10 26.65
C ASP A 234 -5.94 -1.31 25.52
N ILE A 235 -5.47 -1.26 24.27
CA ILE A 235 -6.31 -1.51 23.10
C ILE A 235 -6.58 -3.02 22.92
N LEU A 236 -5.63 -3.88 23.32
CA LEU A 236 -5.70 -5.33 23.12
C LEU A 236 -6.56 -6.06 24.15
N ARG A 237 -6.59 -5.63 25.42
CA ARG A 237 -7.24 -6.36 26.53
C ARG A 237 -8.67 -6.82 26.19
N ASN A 238 -9.50 -5.90 25.73
CA ASN A 238 -10.91 -6.15 25.37
C ASN A 238 -11.16 -5.98 23.85
N ALA A 239 -10.23 -6.48 23.03
CA ALA A 239 -10.31 -6.36 21.59
C ALA A 239 -11.41 -7.26 20.99
N THR A 240 -12.34 -6.67 20.25
CA THR A 240 -13.27 -7.40 19.38
C THR A 240 -12.98 -7.11 17.91
N VAL A 241 -13.43 -7.99 17.00
CA VAL A 241 -13.19 -7.83 15.57
C VAL A 241 -14.50 -7.70 14.80
N GLN A 242 -14.59 -6.65 14.00
CA GLN A 242 -15.70 -6.36 13.11
C GLN A 242 -15.22 -6.21 11.66
N VAL A 243 -16.09 -6.56 10.72
CA VAL A 243 -15.82 -6.45 9.29
C VAL A 243 -16.60 -5.26 8.74
N VAL A 244 -15.91 -4.40 8.00
CA VAL A 244 -16.58 -3.35 7.24
C VAL A 244 -17.33 -3.99 6.08
N ARG A 245 -18.66 -3.93 6.13
CA ARG A 245 -19.52 -4.28 5.01
C ARG A 245 -19.81 -3.02 4.22
N TYR A 246 -19.31 -2.97 2.99
CA TYR A 246 -19.56 -1.88 2.06
C TYR A 246 -20.19 -2.47 0.79
N ALA A 247 -21.34 -1.92 0.37
CA ALA A 247 -21.98 -2.36 -0.87
C ALA A 247 -21.04 -2.04 -2.04
N GLY A 248 -20.76 -3.05 -2.88
CA GLY A 248 -19.84 -2.89 -4.01
C GLY A 248 -20.24 -1.74 -4.95
N ILE A 249 -19.29 -1.32 -5.78
CA ILE A 249 -19.58 -0.33 -6.82
C ILE A 249 -20.59 -0.96 -7.78
N VAL A 250 -21.76 -0.33 -7.89
CA VAL A 250 -22.66 -0.61 -9.02
C VAL A 250 -21.96 -0.05 -10.23
N THR A 251 -21.33 -0.91 -11.03
CA THR A 251 -20.80 -0.55 -12.33
C THR A 251 -21.95 0.05 -13.13
N GLN A 252 -21.89 1.35 -13.38
CA GLN A 252 -22.81 1.94 -14.33
C GLN A 252 -22.47 1.33 -15.69
N GLY A 253 -23.49 0.91 -16.43
CA GLY A 253 -23.31 0.33 -17.77
C GLY A 253 -22.39 1.19 -18.64
N GLN A 254 -21.78 0.58 -19.65
CA GLN A 254 -20.79 1.24 -20.52
C GLN A 254 -21.34 2.59 -21.00
N ARG A 255 -20.78 3.68 -20.47
CA ARG A 255 -20.99 5.03 -20.99
C ARG A 255 -19.71 5.39 -21.70
N GLU A 256 -19.78 5.77 -22.97
CA GLU A 256 -18.60 6.29 -23.66
C GLU A 256 -17.98 7.42 -22.84
N PRO A 257 -16.64 7.50 -22.76
CA PRO A 257 -15.98 8.62 -22.10
C PRO A 257 -16.44 9.92 -22.74
N THR A 258 -17.02 10.81 -21.93
CA THR A 258 -17.70 12.00 -22.45
C THR A 258 -16.76 13.13 -22.85
N ARG A 259 -15.46 13.02 -22.54
CA ARG A 259 -14.48 14.07 -22.84
C ARG A 259 -13.17 13.55 -23.42
N SER A 260 -12.68 14.22 -24.45
CA SER A 260 -11.37 14.02 -25.05
C SER A 260 -10.26 14.54 -24.14
N LEU A 261 -9.01 14.16 -24.41
CA LEU A 261 -7.85 14.70 -23.69
C LEU A 261 -7.77 16.23 -23.84
N ASP A 262 -8.04 16.76 -25.03
CA ASP A 262 -8.00 18.20 -25.31
C ASP A 262 -9.04 18.97 -24.49
N GLU A 263 -10.26 18.43 -24.34
CA GLU A 263 -11.30 19.03 -23.48
C GLU A 263 -10.92 18.98 -21.99
N VAL A 264 -10.25 17.90 -21.56
CA VAL A 264 -9.76 17.78 -20.19
C VAL A 264 -8.64 18.79 -19.93
N LEU A 265 -7.65 18.86 -20.81
CA LEU A 265 -6.55 19.83 -20.74
C LEU A 265 -7.09 21.27 -20.80
N GLY A 266 -8.02 21.58 -21.71
CA GLY A 266 -8.69 22.87 -21.77
C GLY A 266 -9.42 23.24 -20.46
N SER A 267 -10.05 22.27 -19.79
CA SER A 267 -10.65 22.51 -18.47
C SER A 267 -9.63 22.76 -17.35
N LEU A 268 -8.38 22.39 -17.57
CA LEU A 268 -7.26 22.59 -16.65
C LEU A 268 -6.54 23.91 -16.91
N THR A 269 -6.69 24.56 -18.05
CA THR A 269 -6.05 25.86 -18.30
C THR A 269 -6.92 27.01 -17.77
N SER A 270 -6.29 28.09 -17.31
CA SER A 270 -7.04 29.35 -17.16
C SER A 270 -7.16 29.98 -18.54
N VAL A 271 -8.17 30.84 -18.74
CA VAL A 271 -8.39 31.64 -19.96
C VAL A 271 -7.10 32.31 -20.48
N ASN A 272 -6.15 32.60 -19.60
CA ASN A 272 -4.90 33.31 -19.89
C ASN A 272 -3.78 32.48 -20.56
N ASN A 273 -3.96 31.19 -20.89
CA ASN A 273 -2.96 30.45 -21.67
C ASN A 273 -3.61 29.43 -22.64
N PRO A 274 -4.08 29.90 -23.82
CA PRO A 274 -4.79 29.06 -24.79
C PRO A 274 -3.89 28.00 -25.45
N ASN A 275 -2.56 28.16 -25.45
CA ASN A 275 -1.62 27.24 -26.10
C ASN A 275 -1.17 26.09 -25.18
N LEU A 276 -1.40 26.21 -23.86
CA LEU A 276 -0.98 25.22 -22.87
C LEU A 276 -1.51 23.78 -23.13
N PRO A 277 -2.72 23.52 -23.67
CA PRO A 277 -3.15 22.16 -24.01
C PRO A 277 -2.30 21.51 -25.11
N ALA A 278 -2.01 22.25 -26.19
CA ALA A 278 -1.20 21.77 -27.30
C ALA A 278 0.26 21.53 -26.87
N SER A 279 0.83 22.47 -26.10
CA SER A 279 2.18 22.31 -25.54
C SER A 279 2.27 21.14 -24.56
N ALA A 280 1.28 20.99 -23.66
CA ALA A 280 1.23 19.86 -22.71
C ALA A 280 1.16 18.52 -23.45
N LYS A 281 0.29 18.42 -24.46
CA LYS A 281 0.12 17.23 -25.27
C LYS A 281 1.39 16.86 -26.03
N HIS A 282 2.05 17.85 -26.64
CA HIS A 282 3.33 17.67 -27.32
C HIS A 282 4.42 17.15 -26.36
N VAL A 283 4.56 17.77 -25.18
CA VAL A 283 5.50 17.32 -24.13
C VAL A 283 5.20 15.89 -23.71
N MET A 284 3.92 15.54 -23.56
CA MET A 284 3.52 14.18 -23.21
C MET A 284 3.91 13.20 -24.33
N GLN A 285 3.54 13.47 -25.58
CA GLN A 285 3.83 12.58 -26.70
C GLN A 285 5.35 12.35 -26.86
N HIS A 286 6.15 13.42 -26.79
CA HIS A 286 7.61 13.33 -26.88
C HIS A 286 8.22 12.55 -25.72
N ARG A 287 7.77 12.77 -24.48
CA ARG A 287 8.32 12.09 -23.29
C ARG A 287 8.06 10.60 -23.27
N TRP A 288 6.93 10.17 -23.82
CA TRP A 288 6.40 8.83 -23.61
C TRP A 288 6.46 7.93 -24.83
N GLY A 289 6.69 8.48 -26.03
CA GLY A 289 6.87 7.70 -27.27
C GLY A 289 5.63 6.91 -27.69
N PHE A 290 4.43 7.34 -27.28
CA PHE A 290 3.15 6.73 -27.68
C PHE A 290 2.08 7.80 -27.90
N ASP A 291 1.02 7.41 -28.60
CA ASP A 291 -0.20 8.22 -28.75
C ASP A 291 -0.90 8.40 -27.40
N VAL A 292 -0.80 9.61 -26.86
CA VAL A 292 -1.31 9.96 -25.53
C VAL A 292 -2.84 10.01 -25.51
N ASP A 293 -3.50 10.41 -26.59
CA ASP A 293 -4.96 10.45 -26.69
C ASP A 293 -5.52 9.03 -26.63
N LYS A 294 -4.97 8.14 -27.46
CA LYS A 294 -5.38 6.73 -27.49
C LYS A 294 -5.22 6.11 -26.11
N LYS A 295 -4.06 6.30 -25.47
CA LYS A 295 -3.78 5.71 -24.16
C LYS A 295 -4.67 6.32 -23.06
N PHE A 296 -4.95 7.63 -23.12
CA PHE A 296 -5.88 8.31 -22.22
C PHE A 296 -7.29 7.70 -22.31
N MET A 297 -7.80 7.54 -23.53
CA MET A 297 -9.11 6.94 -23.77
C MET A 297 -9.17 5.48 -23.33
N GLU A 298 -8.13 4.68 -23.57
CA GLU A 298 -8.03 3.31 -23.08
C GLU A 298 -8.11 3.23 -21.55
N ARG A 299 -7.41 4.14 -20.84
CA ARG A 299 -7.48 4.20 -19.36
C ARG A 299 -8.86 4.60 -18.86
N LEU A 300 -9.54 5.54 -19.51
CA LEU A 300 -10.91 5.92 -19.15
C LEU A 300 -11.90 4.76 -19.36
N LYS A 301 -11.83 4.09 -20.52
CA LYS A 301 -12.67 2.91 -20.81
C LYS A 301 -12.42 1.80 -19.80
N HIS A 302 -11.16 1.54 -19.46
CA HIS A 302 -10.79 0.56 -18.45
C HIS A 302 -11.27 0.96 -17.04
N ARG A 303 -11.20 2.24 -16.68
CA ARG A 303 -11.75 2.78 -15.43
C ARG A 303 -13.24 2.48 -15.32
N GLN A 304 -14.02 2.84 -16.33
CA GLN A 304 -15.47 2.67 -16.34
C GLN A 304 -15.88 1.21 -16.13
N LYS A 305 -15.10 0.27 -16.67
CA LYS A 305 -15.34 -1.17 -16.52
C LYS A 305 -14.94 -1.73 -15.16
N GLN A 306 -13.95 -1.14 -14.48
CA GLN A 306 -13.28 -1.77 -13.33
C GLN A 306 -12.98 -0.80 -12.20
N GLN A 307 -13.91 0.10 -11.87
CA GLN A 307 -13.77 0.93 -10.68
C GLN A 307 -13.68 0.04 -9.42
N CYS A 308 -12.84 0.43 -8.47
CA CYS A 308 -12.71 -0.25 -7.18
C CYS A 308 -12.61 0.75 -6.03
N PHE A 309 -13.13 0.35 -4.87
CA PHE A 309 -12.89 1.06 -3.63
C PHE A 309 -11.64 0.49 -2.97
N HIS A 310 -10.71 1.37 -2.59
CA HIS A 310 -9.57 0.95 -1.79
C HIS A 310 -9.99 0.79 -0.32
N ALA A 311 -9.41 -0.18 0.37
CA ALA A 311 -9.74 -0.55 1.74
C ALA A 311 -9.63 0.63 2.72
N GLU A 312 -8.61 1.48 2.55
CA GLU A 312 -8.41 2.70 3.36
C GLU A 312 -9.58 3.68 3.21
N ALA A 313 -10.01 3.92 1.96
CA ALA A 313 -11.13 4.82 1.69
C ALA A 313 -12.45 4.23 2.22
N VAL A 314 -12.65 2.92 2.06
CA VAL A 314 -13.82 2.19 2.60
C VAL A 314 -13.88 2.30 4.13
N MET A 315 -12.74 2.10 4.80
CA MET A 315 -12.62 2.20 6.25
C MET A 315 -13.00 3.60 6.73
N LEU A 316 -12.40 4.63 6.14
CA LEU A 316 -12.64 6.02 6.52
C LEU A 316 -14.09 6.46 6.26
N ALA A 317 -14.65 6.07 5.11
CA ALA A 317 -16.05 6.30 4.79
C ALA A 317 -16.99 5.59 5.77
N HIS A 318 -16.65 4.38 6.21
CA HIS A 318 -17.43 3.65 7.21
C HIS A 318 -17.45 4.37 8.56
N PHE A 319 -16.29 4.79 9.07
CA PHE A 319 -16.18 5.53 10.33
C PHE A 319 -16.97 6.83 10.28
N HIS A 320 -16.85 7.58 9.18
CA HIS A 320 -17.58 8.83 9.01
C HIS A 320 -19.09 8.62 8.94
N ARG A 321 -19.56 7.67 8.12
CA ARG A 321 -20.99 7.40 7.98
C ARG A 321 -21.65 6.93 9.27
N ARG A 322 -20.91 6.19 10.10
CA ARG A 322 -21.39 5.66 11.38
C ARG A 322 -21.12 6.58 12.56
N GLU A 323 -20.53 7.75 12.32
CA GLU A 323 -20.10 8.69 13.35
C GLU A 323 -19.20 8.02 14.42
N PHE A 324 -18.43 7.02 14.00
CA PHE A 324 -17.49 6.32 14.87
C PHE A 324 -16.25 7.19 15.11
N ARG A 325 -15.78 7.14 16.35
CA ARG A 325 -14.51 7.76 16.75
C ARG A 325 -13.43 6.70 16.81
N PHE A 326 -12.27 7.04 16.27
CA PHE A 326 -11.07 6.26 16.55
C PHE A 326 -10.77 6.30 18.05
N THR A 327 -10.03 5.31 18.55
CA THR A 327 -9.48 5.41 19.90
C THR A 327 -8.58 6.65 20.00
N GLN A 328 -8.67 7.39 21.12
CA GLN A 328 -7.94 8.65 21.31
C GLN A 328 -6.43 8.47 21.17
N SER A 329 -5.90 7.31 21.57
CA SER A 329 -4.48 6.98 21.49
C SER A 329 -4.02 6.59 20.08
N LEU A 330 -4.93 6.31 19.13
CA LEU A 330 -4.57 5.80 17.81
C LEU A 330 -5.59 6.18 16.71
N PRO A 331 -5.72 7.47 16.36
CA PRO A 331 -6.54 7.94 15.24
C PRO A 331 -5.86 7.66 13.88
N TYR A 332 -5.70 6.37 13.57
CA TYR A 332 -4.92 5.90 12.44
C TYR A 332 -5.59 4.72 11.73
N ILE A 333 -5.38 4.65 10.42
CA ILE A 333 -5.80 3.54 9.57
C ILE A 333 -4.54 2.82 9.09
N GLY A 334 -4.31 1.62 9.61
CA GLY A 334 -3.27 0.73 9.12
C GLY A 334 -3.65 0.13 7.77
N CYS A 335 -2.65 -0.17 6.95
CA CYS A 335 -2.86 -0.79 5.65
C CYS A 335 -1.70 -1.73 5.26
N SER A 336 -2.01 -2.85 4.59
CA SER A 336 -1.03 -3.84 4.14
C SER A 336 -0.09 -3.35 3.04
N LYS A 337 -0.40 -2.22 2.39
CA LYS A 337 0.44 -1.61 1.34
C LYS A 337 0.42 -0.10 1.48
N PRO A 338 1.51 0.64 1.18
CA PRO A 338 1.54 2.11 1.12
C PRO A 338 0.26 2.69 0.51
N SER A 339 -0.20 3.83 1.02
CA SER A 339 -1.40 4.46 0.50
C SER A 339 -1.19 4.84 -0.96
N CYS A 340 -2.23 4.83 -1.77
CA CYS A 340 -2.13 5.48 -3.07
C CYS A 340 -2.34 6.98 -2.98
N TYR A 341 -2.00 7.71 -4.05
CA TYR A 341 -2.22 9.16 -4.12
C TYR A 341 -3.64 9.57 -3.73
N CYS A 342 -4.66 8.88 -4.27
CA CYS A 342 -6.06 9.21 -3.98
C CYS A 342 -6.47 8.86 -2.54
N CYS A 343 -5.93 7.79 -1.94
CA CYS A 343 -6.22 7.43 -0.55
C CYS A 343 -5.56 8.38 0.44
N GLU A 344 -4.30 8.77 0.19
CA GLU A 344 -3.60 9.79 0.98
C GLU A 344 -4.36 11.12 0.89
N LEU A 345 -4.64 11.61 -0.32
CA LEU A 345 -5.37 12.86 -0.51
C LEU A 345 -6.76 12.83 0.13
N TYR A 346 -7.48 11.71 0.01
CA TYR A 346 -8.77 11.55 0.67
C TYR A 346 -8.65 11.63 2.20
N ALA A 347 -7.65 10.95 2.78
CA ALA A 347 -7.43 10.96 4.22
C ALA A 347 -6.95 12.33 4.75
N GLU A 348 -6.05 13.02 4.03
CA GLU A 348 -5.57 14.37 4.37
C GLU A 348 -6.70 15.39 4.41
N LEU A 349 -7.68 15.27 3.51
CA LEU A 349 -8.81 16.18 3.44
C LEU A 349 -9.99 15.79 4.35
N HIS A 350 -9.89 14.64 5.02
CA HIS A 350 -10.97 14.09 5.83
C HIS A 350 -10.89 14.58 7.29
N PRO A 351 -11.99 15.06 7.90
CA PRO A 351 -11.97 15.61 9.26
C PRO A 351 -11.69 14.60 10.39
N LEU A 352 -11.53 13.30 10.08
CA LEU A 352 -11.41 12.25 11.10
C LEU A 352 -9.97 11.73 11.26
N ILE A 353 -9.06 12.10 10.36
CA ILE A 353 -7.68 11.63 10.37
C ILE A 353 -6.76 12.84 10.46
N THR A 354 -5.85 12.83 11.42
CA THR A 354 -4.88 13.90 11.63
C THR A 354 -3.51 13.57 11.05
N ALA A 355 -3.19 12.28 10.95
CA ALA A 355 -1.92 11.79 10.42
C ALA A 355 -2.18 10.61 9.47
N PRO A 356 -2.40 10.87 8.16
CA PRO A 356 -2.56 9.81 7.19
C PRO A 356 -1.26 9.06 6.98
N ARG A 357 -1.41 7.82 6.52
CA ARG A 357 -0.30 6.94 6.21
C ARG A 357 0.46 7.43 4.97
N GLU A 358 1.77 7.14 4.93
CA GLU A 358 2.59 7.52 3.78
C GLU A 358 2.14 6.82 2.49
N SER A 359 2.17 7.60 1.41
CA SER A 359 1.81 7.17 0.06
C SER A 359 3.00 6.67 -0.74
N HIS A 360 2.75 5.75 -1.67
CA HIS A 360 3.71 5.44 -2.73
C HIS A 360 3.64 6.48 -3.87
N GLY A 361 2.56 7.24 -3.96
CA GLY A 361 2.41 8.36 -4.89
C GLY A 361 1.70 8.06 -6.21
N ASN A 362 1.41 6.79 -6.54
CA ASN A 362 0.77 6.48 -7.84
C ASN A 362 -0.73 6.74 -7.78
N ALA A 363 -1.22 7.36 -8.84
CA ALA A 363 -2.62 7.59 -9.12
C ALA A 363 -3.25 6.34 -9.75
N TRP A 364 -4.03 5.61 -8.95
CA TRP A 364 -4.74 4.43 -9.45
C TRP A 364 -5.99 4.84 -10.21
N VAL A 365 -5.95 4.66 -11.53
CA VAL A 365 -7.06 4.96 -12.45
C VAL A 365 -8.40 4.36 -11.99
N LYS A 366 -8.37 3.14 -11.47
CA LYS A 366 -9.56 2.41 -10.99
C LYS A 366 -10.15 2.97 -9.70
N TRP A 367 -9.42 3.82 -8.99
CA TRP A 367 -9.84 4.32 -7.70
C TRP A 367 -11.18 5.07 -7.81
N ALA A 368 -12.09 4.72 -6.91
CA ALA A 368 -13.36 5.38 -6.73
C ALA A 368 -13.54 5.80 -5.28
N LEU A 369 -14.24 6.91 -5.08
CA LEU A 369 -14.61 7.39 -3.76
C LEU A 369 -15.79 6.55 -3.25
N PRO A 370 -15.75 6.01 -2.01
CA PRO A 370 -16.89 5.31 -1.40
C PRO A 370 -18.03 6.27 -1.00
N CYS A 371 -18.36 7.25 -1.84
CA CYS A 371 -19.48 8.14 -1.64
C CYS A 371 -20.70 7.57 -2.38
N PRO A 372 -21.87 7.41 -1.73
CA PRO A 372 -23.04 6.98 -2.43
C PRO A 372 -23.57 8.17 -3.25
N ALA A 373 -23.45 8.08 -4.57
CA ALA A 373 -24.23 8.87 -5.53
C ALA A 373 -25.77 8.67 -5.42
N ARG A 374 -26.22 7.95 -4.37
CA ARG A 374 -27.60 7.62 -3.98
C ARG A 374 -27.89 7.90 -2.50
N ALA A 375 -26.96 8.51 -1.74
CA ALA A 375 -27.24 8.90 -0.36
C ALA A 375 -28.36 9.95 -0.37
N ARG A 376 -29.42 9.71 0.42
CA ARG A 376 -30.42 10.75 0.70
C ARG A 376 -29.70 12.00 1.26
N ARG A 377 -30.29 13.18 1.03
CA ARG A 377 -29.79 14.46 1.58
C ARG A 377 -29.44 14.29 3.06
N GLY A 378 -28.26 14.76 3.48
CA GLY A 378 -27.79 14.66 4.86
C GLY A 378 -26.33 15.11 5.03
N ARG A 379 -25.91 15.30 6.29
CA ARG A 379 -24.59 15.85 6.66
C ARG A 379 -23.42 15.08 6.04
N TYR A 380 -23.47 13.75 6.05
CA TYR A 380 -22.46 12.89 5.43
C TYR A 380 -22.30 13.15 3.92
N CYS A 381 -23.41 13.28 3.18
CA CYS A 381 -23.38 13.56 1.74
C CYS A 381 -22.77 14.92 1.42
N GLN A 382 -23.07 15.95 2.24
CA GLN A 382 -22.49 17.28 2.10
C GLN A 382 -20.98 17.24 2.38
N ALA A 383 -20.55 16.55 3.45
CA ALA A 383 -19.14 16.40 3.78
C ALA A 383 -18.36 15.67 2.67
N CYS A 384 -18.90 14.58 2.13
CA CYS A 384 -18.29 13.89 0.98
C CYS A 384 -18.18 14.78 -0.26
N THR A 385 -19.20 15.62 -0.52
CA THR A 385 -19.18 16.58 -1.64
C THR A 385 -18.09 17.62 -1.45
N CYS A 386 -17.96 18.18 -0.24
CA CYS A 386 -16.89 19.13 0.11
C CYS A 386 -15.49 18.51 -0.04
N ILE A 387 -15.31 17.25 0.39
CA ILE A 387 -14.04 16.53 0.22
C ILE A 387 -13.75 16.35 -1.27
N LEU A 388 -14.74 15.95 -2.07
CA LEU A 388 -14.58 15.74 -3.52
C LEU A 388 -14.19 17.04 -4.25
N GLU A 389 -14.80 18.18 -3.89
CA GLU A 389 -14.41 19.50 -4.42
C GLU A 389 -12.97 19.89 -4.05
N LYS A 390 -12.56 19.63 -2.81
CA LYS A 390 -11.18 19.84 -2.36
C LYS A 390 -10.21 18.94 -3.11
N MET A 391 -10.53 17.65 -3.27
CA MET A 391 -9.73 16.70 -4.05
C MET A 391 -9.55 17.19 -5.48
N LEU A 392 -10.64 17.58 -6.16
CA LEU A 392 -10.59 18.11 -7.53
C LEU A 392 -9.64 19.31 -7.65
N ARG A 393 -9.68 20.25 -6.69
CA ARG A 393 -8.76 21.39 -6.66
C ARG A 393 -7.30 20.96 -6.49
N CYS A 394 -7.03 20.03 -5.57
CA CYS A 394 -5.68 19.51 -5.33
C CYS A 394 -5.13 18.75 -6.53
N VAL A 395 -5.91 17.84 -7.13
CA VAL A 395 -5.49 17.07 -8.31
C VAL A 395 -5.27 18.00 -9.51
N ARG A 396 -6.15 18.98 -9.72
CA ARG A 396 -5.97 20.00 -10.77
C ARG A 396 -4.66 20.78 -10.57
N LYS A 397 -4.38 21.23 -9.34
CA LYS A 397 -3.14 21.94 -9.01
C LYS A 397 -1.92 21.06 -9.27
N GLU A 398 -1.99 19.77 -8.91
CA GLU A 398 -0.89 18.84 -9.11
C GLU A 398 -0.64 18.53 -10.59
N ILE A 399 -1.70 18.33 -11.38
CA ILE A 399 -1.58 18.16 -12.85
C ILE A 399 -0.95 19.42 -13.47
N ARG A 400 -1.45 20.61 -13.13
CA ARG A 400 -0.88 21.88 -13.59
C ARG A 400 0.59 21.98 -13.21
N ARG A 401 0.94 21.68 -11.96
CA ARG A 401 2.32 21.70 -11.49
C ARG A 401 3.19 20.75 -12.31
N ARG A 402 2.73 19.53 -12.61
CA ARG A 402 3.51 18.55 -13.39
C ARG A 402 3.61 18.86 -14.88
N ILE A 403 2.62 19.57 -15.43
CA ILE A 403 2.64 20.04 -16.81
C ILE A 403 3.50 21.30 -16.96
N LEU A 404 3.38 22.25 -16.02
CA LEU A 404 4.07 23.55 -16.03
C LEU A 404 5.49 23.50 -15.47
N ALA A 405 5.80 22.56 -14.57
CA ALA A 405 7.16 22.30 -14.15
C ALA A 405 7.88 21.55 -15.28
N GLU A 406 8.26 22.30 -16.32
CA GLU A 406 9.45 21.97 -17.08
C GLU A 406 10.60 21.75 -16.07
N SER A 407 11.38 20.68 -16.26
CA SER A 407 12.75 20.58 -15.69
C SER A 407 12.94 20.13 -14.23
N SER A 408 12.15 19.23 -13.66
CA SER A 408 12.63 18.47 -12.47
C SER A 408 11.93 17.12 -12.31
N GLY A 409 12.71 16.04 -12.47
CA GLY A 409 12.28 14.68 -12.22
C GLY A 409 11.81 14.51 -10.78
N VAL A 410 10.49 14.53 -10.57
CA VAL A 410 9.89 14.15 -9.30
C VAL A 410 9.46 12.70 -9.41
N HIS A 411 9.94 11.89 -8.49
CA HIS A 411 9.97 10.44 -8.54
C HIS A 411 8.85 9.80 -7.72
N GLY A 412 8.21 8.78 -8.28
CA GLY A 412 7.26 7.92 -7.56
C GLY A 412 8.00 6.86 -6.75
N ARG A 413 7.51 6.53 -5.56
CA ARG A 413 8.00 5.39 -4.79
C ARG A 413 7.37 4.11 -5.36
N PRO A 414 8.05 2.95 -5.32
CA PRO A 414 7.44 1.68 -5.70
C PRO A 414 6.09 1.48 -4.98
N GLU A 415 5.09 0.88 -5.64
CA GLU A 415 3.73 0.59 -5.11
C GLU A 415 3.71 -0.27 -3.83
N SER A 416 4.88 -0.67 -3.37
CA SER A 416 5.12 -1.65 -2.36
C SER A 416 6.52 -1.41 -1.77
N THR A 417 6.59 -1.11 -0.47
CA THR A 417 7.85 -1.00 0.26
C THR A 417 8.61 -2.32 0.21
N THR A 418 9.91 -2.26 -0.09
CA THR A 418 10.78 -3.45 -0.06
C THR A 418 10.94 -4.03 1.34
N ASN A 419 10.49 -3.31 2.38
CA ASN A 419 10.50 -3.72 3.80
C ASN A 419 11.85 -4.18 4.35
N MET A 420 12.94 -3.98 3.61
CA MET A 420 14.32 -4.41 3.91
C MET A 420 15.02 -3.64 5.04
N SER A 421 14.36 -2.70 5.72
CA SER A 421 14.95 -2.01 6.88
C SER A 421 15.18 -2.99 8.04
N SER A 422 16.34 -2.89 8.67
CA SER A 422 16.71 -3.60 9.90
C SER A 422 15.73 -3.27 11.02
N VAL A 423 15.26 -4.30 11.72
CA VAL A 423 14.67 -4.14 13.06
C VAL A 423 15.86 -4.20 14.02
N VAL A 424 16.03 -3.20 14.88
CA VAL A 424 17.03 -3.26 15.95
C VAL A 424 16.56 -4.34 16.92
N MET A 425 17.13 -5.54 16.77
CA MET A 425 16.79 -6.72 17.57
C MET A 425 17.80 -6.82 18.69
N LEU A 426 17.37 -6.64 19.93
CA LEU A 426 18.12 -7.07 21.10
C LEU A 426 18.14 -8.61 21.12
N GLY A 427 19.33 -9.22 20.95
CA GLY A 427 19.73 -10.55 21.45
C GLY A 427 19.08 -11.84 20.92
N PHE A 428 17.85 -11.85 20.39
CA PHE A 428 17.10 -13.10 20.23
C PHE A 428 17.43 -13.93 18.99
N VAL A 429 17.94 -13.30 17.92
CA VAL A 429 18.17 -14.00 16.66
C VAL A 429 19.41 -14.89 16.78
N ASP A 430 20.49 -14.44 17.43
CA ASP A 430 21.79 -15.13 17.40
C ASP A 430 21.82 -16.49 18.12
N HIS A 431 20.93 -16.73 19.09
CA HIS A 431 20.91 -17.98 19.86
C HIS A 431 20.29 -19.17 19.08
N GLU A 432 19.34 -18.91 18.17
CA GLU A 432 18.73 -19.98 17.35
C GLU A 432 19.60 -20.36 16.14
N PHE A 433 20.40 -19.44 15.59
CA PHE A 433 21.25 -19.76 14.43
C PHE A 433 22.40 -20.71 14.78
N ARG A 434 22.94 -20.66 16.00
CA ARG A 434 23.96 -21.63 16.44
C ARG A 434 23.43 -23.06 16.57
N ASN A 435 22.13 -23.24 16.83
CA ASN A 435 21.53 -24.55 17.02
C ASN A 435 20.99 -25.15 15.71
N ASN A 436 20.45 -24.34 14.79
CA ASN A 436 19.94 -24.85 13.51
C ASN A 436 21.01 -25.08 12.43
N SER A 437 22.21 -24.49 12.56
CA SER A 437 23.33 -24.76 11.65
C SER A 437 24.18 -25.98 12.04
N ARG A 438 23.86 -26.63 13.16
CA ARG A 438 24.49 -27.89 13.61
C ARG A 438 23.60 -29.12 13.45
N ALA A 439 22.38 -28.95 12.93
CA ALA A 439 21.40 -30.02 12.76
C ALA A 439 20.91 -30.11 11.32
N THR A 440 21.83 -30.15 10.34
CA THR A 440 21.66 -30.77 9.01
C THR A 440 23.04 -31.01 8.42
#